data_AF-A0A3D4P071-F1
#
_entry.id   AF-A0A3D4P071-F1
#
_cell.length_a   1.000
_cell.length_b   1.000
_cell.length_c   1.000
_cell.angle_alpha   90.00
_cell.angle_beta   90.00
_cell.angle_gamma   90.00
#
_symmetry.space_group_name_H-M   'P 1'
#
loop_
_entity.id
_entity.type
_entity.pdbx_description
1 polymer ?
#
loop_
_entity_poly.entity_id
_entity_poly.type
_entity_poly.pdbx_seq_one_letter_code
_entity_poly.pdbx_strand_id
1 'polypeptide(L)'
;MIKTIGILGGMGPEATAHFFSLIIKHTAAAKDQDHVPVLIYNLPQIPERTPAILGKGPSPVPLLRKGVRTLARAGADFIVVPCISAHAFLPEIRKASPVPILSLLDEALIDAKKKNPRLKQA
;
A
#
# COMPACT_ATOMS: atom_id res chain seq x y z
N MET A 1 -7.63 -13.53 15.59
CA MET A 1 -8.57 -12.57 15.00
C MET A 1 -8.17 -12.30 13.56
N ILE A 2 -9.14 -12.09 12.67
CA ILE A 2 -8.88 -11.69 11.27
C ILE A 2 -8.32 -10.26 11.29
N LYS A 3 -7.24 -10.01 10.56
CA LYS A 3 -6.64 -8.67 10.46
C LYS A 3 -7.33 -7.83 9.38
N THR A 4 -7.52 -6.55 9.66
CA THR A 4 -8.08 -5.55 8.73
C THR A 4 -6.99 -4.94 7.85
N ILE A 5 -7.18 -5.00 6.54
CA ILE A 5 -6.26 -4.44 5.55
C ILE A 5 -6.57 -2.96 5.34
N GLY A 6 -5.59 -2.07 5.50
CA GLY A 6 -5.69 -0.68 5.09
C GLY A 6 -5.06 -0.45 3.72
N ILE A 7 -5.82 -0.02 2.72
CA ILE A 7 -5.30 0.36 1.40
C ILE A 7 -5.20 1.88 1.33
N LEU A 8 -3.97 2.41 1.35
CA LEU A 8 -3.72 3.83 1.05
C LEU A 8 -3.59 4.00 -0.46
N GLY A 9 -4.70 4.35 -1.10
CA GLY A 9 -4.83 4.44 -2.55
C GLY A 9 -4.89 5.85 -3.11
N GLY A 10 -5.34 5.98 -4.35
CA GLY A 10 -5.45 7.24 -5.09
C GLY A 10 -4.26 7.55 -6.00
N MET A 11 -3.31 6.62 -6.16
CA MET A 11 -2.03 6.86 -6.84
C MET A 11 -1.73 5.87 -7.98
N GLY A 12 -2.66 5.53 -8.89
CA GLY A 12 -3.95 6.17 -9.16
C GLY A 12 -5.18 5.47 -8.57
N PRO A 13 -6.39 6.05 -8.75
CA PRO A 13 -7.64 5.45 -8.31
C PRO A 13 -7.91 4.08 -8.96
N GLU A 14 -7.65 3.93 -10.26
CA GLU A 14 -7.84 2.67 -10.98
C GLU A 14 -6.95 1.55 -10.44
N ALA A 15 -5.67 1.85 -10.16
CA ALA A 15 -4.76 0.89 -9.54
C ALA A 15 -5.24 0.46 -8.14
N THR A 16 -5.88 1.38 -7.40
CA THR A 16 -6.46 1.09 -6.09
C THR A 16 -7.65 0.15 -6.20
N ALA A 17 -8.58 0.43 -7.12
CA ALA A 17 -9.73 -0.43 -7.38
C ALA A 17 -9.30 -1.82 -7.88
N HIS A 18 -8.32 -1.86 -8.78
CA HIS A 18 -7.76 -3.11 -9.28
C HIS A 18 -7.12 -3.93 -8.15
N PHE A 19 -6.31 -3.30 -7.29
CA PHE A 19 -5.69 -3.98 -6.16
C PHE A 19 -6.74 -4.56 -5.19
N PHE A 20 -7.82 -3.83 -4.91
CA PHE A 20 -8.92 -4.37 -4.10
C PHE A 20 -9.61 -5.55 -4.79
N SER A 21 -9.87 -5.47 -6.09
CA SER A 21 -10.42 -6.59 -6.87
C SER A 21 -9.52 -7.84 -6.79
N LEU A 22 -8.20 -7.68 -6.81
CA LEU A 22 -7.25 -8.78 -6.62
C LEU A 22 -7.36 -9.40 -5.22
N ILE A 23 -7.49 -8.59 -4.16
CA ILE A 23 -7.70 -9.13 -2.80
C ILE A 23 -8.95 -10.01 -2.77
N ILE A 24 -10.08 -9.53 -3.32
CA ILE A 24 -11.33 -10.30 -3.38
C ILE A 24 -11.09 -11.62 -4.12
N LYS A 25 -10.51 -11.56 -5.32
CA LYS A 25 -10.29 -12.73 -6.19
C LYS A 25 -9.33 -13.76 -5.60
N HIS A 26 -8.37 -13.32 -4.79
CA HIS A 26 -7.36 -14.17 -4.16
C HIS A 26 -7.69 -14.55 -2.71
N THR A 27 -8.84 -14.12 -2.18
CA THR A 27 -9.33 -14.58 -0.88
C THR A 27 -10.11 -15.88 -1.08
N ALA A 28 -9.70 -16.93 -0.38
CA ALA A 28 -10.48 -18.18 -0.34
C ALA A 28 -11.74 -17.96 0.51
N ALA A 29 -12.85 -17.66 -0.14
CA ALA A 29 -14.14 -17.38 0.49
C ALA A 29 -15.24 -18.21 -0.18
N ALA A 30 -16.14 -18.81 0.61
CA ALA A 30 -17.32 -19.50 0.10
C ALA A 30 -18.59 -18.63 0.21
N LYS A 31 -18.55 -17.62 1.08
CA LYS A 31 -19.60 -16.62 1.31
C LYS A 31 -18.97 -15.28 1.73
N ASP A 32 -19.77 -14.22 1.71
CA ASP A 32 -19.30 -12.85 1.96
C ASP A 32 -18.54 -12.70 3.29
N GLN A 33 -18.99 -13.36 4.36
CA GLN A 33 -18.39 -13.25 5.70
C GLN A 33 -17.02 -13.91 5.81
N ASP A 34 -16.61 -14.71 4.83
CA ASP A 34 -15.28 -15.32 4.79
C ASP A 34 -14.22 -14.35 4.22
N HIS A 35 -14.64 -13.23 3.62
CA HIS A 35 -13.72 -12.23 3.11
C HIS A 35 -12.98 -11.49 4.23
N VAL A 36 -11.76 -11.06 3.93
CA VAL A 36 -10.97 -10.21 4.83
C VAL A 36 -11.56 -8.79 4.89
N PRO A 37 -11.62 -8.15 6.07
CA PRO A 37 -12.05 -6.77 6.19
C PRO A 37 -11.03 -5.84 5.56
N VAL A 38 -11.51 -4.87 4.77
CA VAL A 38 -10.68 -3.92 4.02
C VAL A 38 -11.18 -2.50 4.23
N LEU A 39 -10.27 -1.59 4.59
CA LEU A 39 -10.48 -0.15 4.62
C LEU A 39 -9.72 0.48 3.46
N ILE A 40 -10.39 1.25 2.61
CA ILE A 40 -9.76 1.93 1.49
C ILE A 40 -9.82 3.43 1.72
N TYR A 41 -8.65 4.08 1.76
CA TYR A 41 -8.56 5.53 1.70
C TYR A 41 -7.98 5.94 0.37
N ASN A 42 -8.86 6.17 -0.61
CA ASN A 42 -8.51 6.64 -1.94
C ASN A 42 -8.34 8.16 -1.92
N LEU A 43 -7.09 8.65 -1.92
CA LEU A 43 -6.76 10.08 -1.85
C LEU A 43 -6.01 10.56 -3.10
N PRO A 44 -6.70 10.90 -4.19
CA PRO A 44 -6.06 11.30 -5.46
C PRO A 44 -5.33 12.65 -5.38
N GLN A 45 -5.59 13.45 -4.34
CA GLN A 45 -4.95 14.75 -4.13
C GLN A 45 -3.48 14.63 -3.67
N ILE A 46 -2.97 13.41 -3.42
CA ILE A 46 -1.55 13.19 -3.15
C ILE A 46 -0.73 13.65 -4.38
N PRO A 47 0.22 14.60 -4.23
CA PRO A 47 1.10 15.02 -5.29
C PRO A 47 1.70 13.88 -6.11
N GLU A 48 1.96 14.15 -7.37
CA GLU A 48 2.71 13.30 -8.28
C GLU A 48 4.05 12.87 -7.65
N ARG A 49 4.28 11.55 -7.53
CA ARG A 49 5.48 11.01 -6.85
C ARG A 49 6.74 11.19 -7.69
N THR A 50 6.65 11.01 -9.01
CA THR A 50 7.83 11.06 -9.90
C THR A 50 8.49 12.44 -9.91
N PRO A 51 7.76 13.56 -10.11
CA PRO A 51 8.35 14.90 -10.00
C PRO A 51 8.92 15.19 -8.61
N ALA A 52 8.26 14.73 -7.54
CA ALA A 52 8.76 14.89 -6.18
C ALA A 52 10.09 14.14 -5.93
N ILE A 53 10.22 12.90 -6.44
CA ILE A 53 11.47 12.13 -6.38
C ILE A 53 12.60 12.87 -7.11
N LEU A 54 12.29 13.53 -8.23
CA LEU A 54 13.26 14.31 -9.01
C LEU A 54 13.53 15.71 -8.44
N GLY A 55 12.93 16.08 -7.30
CA GLY A 55 13.08 17.41 -6.69
C GLY A 55 12.38 18.54 -7.47
N LYS A 56 11.46 18.22 -8.39
CA LYS A 56 10.77 19.16 -9.29
C LYS A 56 9.30 19.37 -8.95
N GLY A 57 8.81 18.77 -7.87
CA GLY A 57 7.40 18.81 -7.50
C GLY A 57 7.19 18.85 -5.99
N PRO A 58 5.95 19.14 -5.55
CA PRO A 58 5.63 19.18 -4.13
C PRO A 58 5.75 17.80 -3.50
N SER A 59 6.21 17.76 -2.26
CA SER A 59 6.37 16.50 -1.54
C SER A 59 5.01 15.82 -1.28
N PRO A 60 4.86 14.51 -1.59
CA PRO A 60 3.64 13.77 -1.27
C PRO A 60 3.56 13.36 0.21
N VAL A 61 4.68 13.47 0.95
CA VAL A 61 4.83 12.96 2.33
C VAL A 61 3.75 13.48 3.28
N PRO A 62 3.36 14.78 3.30
CA PRO A 62 2.34 15.25 4.22
C PRO A 62 0.98 14.54 4.06
N LEU A 63 0.55 14.33 2.81
CA LEU A 63 -0.73 13.65 2.52
C LEU A 63 -0.62 12.14 2.68
N LEU A 64 0.52 11.52 2.35
CA LEU A 64 0.76 10.11 2.66
C LEU A 64 0.71 9.85 4.18
N ARG A 65 1.37 10.70 4.98
CA ARG A 65 1.35 10.63 6.45
C ARG A 65 -0.06 10.81 7.01
N LYS A 66 -0.85 11.72 6.43
CA LYS A 66 -2.27 11.86 6.78
C LYS A 66 -3.02 10.57 6.47
N GLY A 67 -2.84 10.01 5.27
CA GLY A 67 -3.53 8.80 4.84
C GLY A 67 -3.24 7.58 5.73
N VAL A 68 -1.97 7.33 6.07
CA VAL A 68 -1.64 6.19 6.94
C VAL A 68 -2.23 6.34 8.35
N ARG A 69 -2.24 7.56 8.91
CA ARG A 69 -2.88 7.83 10.20
C ARG A 69 -4.39 7.69 10.14
N THR A 70 -5.02 8.10 9.04
CA THR A 70 -6.47 7.93 8.83
C THR A 70 -6.84 6.45 8.84
N LEU A 71 -6.11 5.61 8.11
CA LEU A 71 -6.36 4.16 8.07
C LEU A 71 -6.13 3.50 9.43
N ALA A 72 -5.03 3.84 10.12
CA ALA A 72 -4.75 3.32 11.45
C ALA A 72 -5.87 3.67 12.44
N ARG A 73 -6.34 4.93 12.44
CA ARG A 73 -7.46 5.37 13.30
C ARG A 73 -8.80 4.71 12.94
N ALA A 74 -8.99 4.38 11.67
CA ALA A 74 -10.18 3.68 11.20
C ALA A 74 -10.17 2.17 11.54
N GLY A 75 -9.06 1.64 12.08
CA GLY A 75 -8.96 0.25 12.55
C GLY A 75 -8.20 -0.68 11.61
N ALA A 76 -7.39 -0.16 10.68
CA ALA A 76 -6.50 -1.01 9.89
C ALA A 76 -5.39 -1.61 10.79
N ASP A 77 -5.17 -2.92 10.72
CA ASP A 77 -4.11 -3.62 11.45
C ASP A 77 -2.75 -3.49 10.77
N PHE A 78 -2.76 -3.28 9.46
CA PHE A 78 -1.59 -2.99 8.64
C PHE A 78 -2.01 -2.26 7.36
N ILE A 79 -1.04 -1.62 6.70
CA ILE A 79 -1.29 -0.80 5.52
C ILE A 79 -0.49 -1.31 4.32
N VAL A 80 -1.12 -1.25 3.15
CA VAL A 80 -0.54 -1.48 1.83
C VAL A 80 -0.75 -0.24 0.96
N VAL A 81 0.23 0.05 0.10
CA VAL A 81 0.20 1.22 -0.80
C VAL A 81 0.34 0.72 -2.23
N PRO A 82 -0.74 0.57 -3.02
CA PRO A 82 -0.66 0.07 -4.39
C PRO A 82 -0.11 1.10 -5.39
N CYS A 83 1.08 1.64 -5.11
CA CYS A 83 1.80 2.60 -5.93
C CYS A 83 3.32 2.43 -5.75
N ILE A 84 4.02 2.01 -6.79
CA ILE A 84 5.47 1.72 -6.71
C ILE A 84 6.28 2.99 -6.38
N SER A 85 6.02 4.10 -7.07
CA SER A 85 6.76 5.35 -6.82
C SER A 85 6.51 5.93 -5.43
N ALA A 86 5.38 5.62 -4.77
CA ALA A 86 5.14 6.03 -3.39
C ALA A 86 6.10 5.35 -2.38
N HIS A 87 6.68 4.19 -2.73
CA HIS A 87 7.60 3.47 -1.85
C HIS A 87 8.94 4.20 -1.68
N ALA A 88 9.30 5.13 -2.56
CA ALA A 88 10.46 6.01 -2.35
C ALA A 88 10.34 6.83 -1.05
N PHE A 89 9.10 7.07 -0.57
CA PHE A 89 8.81 7.82 0.64
C PHE A 89 8.47 6.92 1.84
N LEU A 90 8.62 5.59 1.70
CA LEU A 90 8.26 4.62 2.71
C LEU A 90 8.93 4.86 4.07
N PRO A 91 10.24 5.21 4.15
CA PRO A 91 10.89 5.52 5.43
C PRO A 91 10.21 6.66 6.20
N GLU A 92 9.79 7.71 5.50
CA GLU A 92 9.16 8.89 6.11
C GLU A 92 7.74 8.62 6.58
N ILE A 93 6.98 7.81 5.85
CA ILE A 93 5.60 7.48 6.22
C ILE A 93 5.53 6.41 7.29
N ARG A 94 6.51 5.47 7.35
CA ARG A 94 6.64 4.48 8.43
C ARG A 94 6.85 5.15 9.78
N LYS A 95 7.68 6.19 9.86
CA LYS A 95 7.88 7.00 11.09
C LYS A 95 6.58 7.60 11.65
N ALA A 96 5.54 7.74 10.82
CA ALA A 96 4.30 8.38 11.18
C ALA A 96 3.13 7.40 11.35
N SER A 97 3.35 6.12 11.06
CA SER A 97 2.30 5.11 11.03
C SER A 97 2.27 4.34 12.34
N PRO A 98 1.12 4.31 13.06
CA PRO A 98 0.96 3.49 14.25
C PRO A 98 0.95 1.98 13.99
N VAL A 99 0.71 1.59 12.73
CA VAL A 99 0.60 0.19 12.29
C VAL A 99 1.62 -0.12 11.18
N PRO A 100 2.03 -1.39 11.00
CA PRO A 100 2.99 -1.77 9.98
C PRO A 100 2.54 -1.38 8.57
N ILE A 101 3.49 -0.93 7.74
CA ILE A 101 3.28 -0.71 6.30
C ILE A 101 4.09 -1.77 5.54
N LEU A 102 3.40 -2.62 4.80
CA LEU A 102 4.01 -3.63 3.94
C LEU A 102 4.49 -3.00 2.64
N SER A 103 5.73 -3.30 2.27
CA SER A 103 6.36 -2.83 1.03
C SER A 103 6.04 -3.80 -0.10
N LEU A 104 5.34 -3.34 -1.13
CA LEU A 104 5.07 -4.16 -2.31
C LEU A 104 6.37 -4.56 -3.03
N LEU A 105 7.41 -3.72 -2.95
CA LEU A 105 8.74 -4.04 -3.51
C LEU A 105 9.41 -5.19 -2.75
N ASP A 106 9.36 -5.15 -1.42
CA ASP A 106 9.97 -6.19 -0.59
C ASP A 106 9.25 -7.53 -0.83
N GLU A 107 7.91 -7.52 -0.86
CA GLU A 107 7.10 -8.72 -1.15
C GLU A 107 7.33 -9.25 -2.57
N ALA A 108 7.42 -8.38 -3.57
CA ALA A 108 7.73 -8.78 -4.94
C ALA A 108 9.12 -9.41 -5.06
N LEU A 109 10.14 -8.87 -4.36
CA LEU A 109 11.49 -9.45 -4.32
C LEU A 109 11.51 -10.79 -3.61
N ILE A 110 10.76 -10.94 -2.51
CA ILE A 110 10.61 -12.22 -1.80
C ILE A 110 9.99 -13.26 -2.72
N ASP A 111 8.90 -12.94 -3.41
CA ASP A 111 8.24 -13.85 -4.36
C ASP A 111 9.15 -14.20 -5.54
N ALA A 112 9.84 -13.22 -6.12
CA ALA A 112 10.78 -13.44 -7.21
C ALA A 112 11.93 -14.39 -6.81
N LYS A 113 12.50 -14.23 -5.60
CA LYS A 113 13.54 -15.13 -5.08
C LYS A 113 13.00 -16.53 -4.80
N LYS A 114 11.77 -16.68 -4.32
CA LYS A 114 11.13 -18.00 -4.14
C LYS A 114 10.98 -18.73 -5.48
N LYS A 115 10.60 -18.02 -6.54
CA LYS A 115 10.44 -18.57 -7.89
C LYS A 115 11.77 -18.83 -8.60
N ASN A 116 12.80 -18.04 -8.29
CA ASN A 116 14.14 -18.21 -8.81
C ASN A 116 15.19 -18.01 -7.69
N PRO A 117 15.59 -19.08 -6.98
CA PRO A 117 16.55 -18.99 -5.88
C PRO A 117 17.96 -18.49 -6.28
N ARG A 118 18.28 -18.47 -7.59
CA ARG A 118 19.57 -17.98 -8.11
C ARG A 118 19.54 -16.49 -8.46
N LEU A 119 18.39 -15.82 -8.32
CA LEU A 119 18.25 -14.40 -8.61
C LEU A 119 19.16 -13.57 -7.68
N LYS A 120 20.13 -12.87 -8.27
CA LYS A 120 20.98 -11.92 -7.56
C LYS A 120 20.33 -10.54 -7.56
N GLN A 121 20.40 -9.86 -6.42
CA GLN A 121 20.02 -8.45 -6.36
C GLN A 121 21.07 -7.64 -7.12
N ALA A 122 20.60 -6.74 -8.00
CA ALA A 122 21.45 -5.84 -8.76
C ALA A 122 22.11 -4.80 -7.86
#